data_AF-A0A959RZE3-F1
#
_entry.id   AF-A0A959RZE3-F1
#
_cell.length_a   1.000
_cell.length_b   1.000
_cell.length_c   1.000
_cell.angle_alpha   90.00
_cell.angle_beta   90.00
_cell.angle_gamma   90.00
#
_symmetry.space_group_name_H-M   'P 1'
#
loop_
_entity.id
_entity.type
_entity.pdbx_description
1 polymer ?
#
loop_
_entity_poly.entity_id
_entity_poly.type
_entity_poly.pdbx_seq_one_letter_code
_entity_poly.pdbx_strand_id
1 'polypeptide(L)'
;TASQSNMKSIEQQLDQNVYVASKKYVSKKDALKIMKEKTGQDFSLVLDSNPLPAMFQIKLTSDSVTTTNIEPIIKTLKNTKGIDDVVYDYSLTLKVLNLINESKKIIYGVSIFLVLLSIYLVYSNNRLLLSSRLNQYNAMKLVGAKLSTIKIPIILNGIIMGIVSSLICLGLYFFAVNFLSKIYATEFIEKENLYIIGLISLLGIVLGFLGSYLSTLNVTLKINKVK
;
A
#
# COMPACT_ATOMS: atom_id res chain seq x y z
N THR A 1 -38.55 -5.62 24.16
CA THR A 1 -37.47 -5.95 25.14
C THR A 1 -36.84 -7.25 24.70
N ALA A 2 -35.78 -7.20 23.89
CA ALA A 2 -35.10 -8.42 23.46
C ALA A 2 -34.30 -8.99 24.65
N SER A 3 -34.66 -10.20 25.05
CA SER A 3 -34.09 -10.94 26.17
C SER A 3 -32.56 -11.06 26.04
N GLN A 4 -31.82 -10.93 27.15
CA GLN A 4 -30.36 -11.02 27.21
C GLN A 4 -29.78 -12.29 26.53
N SER A 5 -30.59 -13.34 26.35
CA SER A 5 -30.25 -14.56 25.60
C SER A 5 -30.09 -14.33 24.08
N ASN A 6 -30.88 -13.43 23.50
CA ASN A 6 -30.82 -13.10 22.06
C ASN A 6 -29.60 -12.22 21.75
N MET A 7 -29.17 -11.40 22.70
CA MET A 7 -28.03 -10.50 22.52
C MET A 7 -26.69 -11.27 22.50
N LYS A 8 -26.53 -12.28 23.36
CA LYS A 8 -25.36 -13.18 23.36
C LYS A 8 -25.25 -14.08 22.11
N SER A 9 -26.39 -14.52 21.57
CA SER A 9 -26.40 -15.34 20.35
C SER A 9 -26.07 -14.52 19.10
N ILE A 10 -26.53 -13.26 19.04
CA ILE A 10 -26.10 -12.30 17.99
C ILE A 10 -24.60 -12.00 18.11
N GLU A 11 -24.09 -11.81 19.34
CA GLU A 11 -22.65 -11.59 19.56
C GLU A 11 -21.79 -12.77 19.09
N GLN A 12 -22.21 -14.01 19.36
CA GLN A 12 -21.51 -15.22 18.89
C GLN A 12 -21.57 -15.39 17.37
N GLN A 13 -22.69 -15.06 16.73
CA GLN A 13 -22.83 -15.11 15.27
C GLN A 13 -21.98 -14.05 14.56
N LEU A 14 -21.79 -12.88 15.19
CA LEU A 14 -20.89 -11.84 14.71
C LEU A 14 -19.41 -12.21 14.90
N ASP A 15 -19.07 -12.95 15.96
CA ASP A 15 -17.69 -13.44 16.20
C ASP A 15 -17.28 -14.56 15.24
N GLN A 16 -18.23 -15.35 14.75
CA GLN A 16 -17.97 -16.39 13.75
C GLN A 16 -17.78 -15.84 12.33
N ASN A 17 -18.05 -14.56 12.13
CA ASN A 17 -18.02 -13.95 10.80
C ASN A 17 -16.63 -13.34 10.54
N VAL A 18 -15.89 -13.95 9.61
CA VAL A 18 -14.49 -13.59 9.26
C VAL A 18 -14.31 -12.12 8.85
N TYR A 19 -15.40 -11.45 8.49
CA TYR A 19 -15.41 -10.07 8.00
C TYR A 19 -15.39 -8.99 9.10
N VAL A 20 -15.53 -9.37 10.39
CA VAL A 20 -15.63 -8.41 11.51
C VAL A 20 -14.29 -8.26 12.23
N ALA A 21 -13.69 -7.07 12.15
CA ALA A 21 -12.45 -6.73 12.83
C ALA A 21 -12.66 -6.25 14.28
N SER A 22 -13.77 -5.55 14.56
CA SER A 22 -14.09 -5.10 15.92
C SER A 22 -15.59 -4.84 16.07
N LYS A 23 -16.16 -5.22 17.21
CA LYS A 23 -17.54 -4.92 17.60
C LYS A 23 -17.57 -4.06 18.85
N LYS A 24 -18.40 -3.01 18.85
CA LYS A 24 -18.69 -2.20 20.03
C LYS A 24 -20.20 -2.15 20.25
N TYR A 25 -20.66 -2.73 21.35
CA TYR A 25 -22.04 -2.57 21.77
C TYR A 25 -22.27 -1.14 22.27
N VAL A 26 -23.31 -0.51 21.74
CA VAL A 26 -23.71 0.84 22.13
C VAL A 26 -25.10 0.72 22.75
N SER A 27 -25.19 0.96 24.05
CA SER A 27 -26.46 0.95 24.76
C SER A 27 -27.36 2.11 24.29
N LYS A 28 -28.67 2.01 24.52
CA LYS A 28 -29.61 3.09 24.17
C LYS A 28 -29.20 4.45 24.74
N LYS A 29 -28.66 4.47 25.97
CA LYS A 29 -28.19 5.69 26.64
C LYS A 29 -26.93 6.26 25.98
N ASP A 30 -26.00 5.38 25.60
CA ASP A 30 -24.75 5.77 24.94
C ASP A 30 -24.98 6.25 23.50
N ALA A 31 -25.93 5.64 22.78
CA ALA A 31 -26.32 6.06 21.43
C ALA A 31 -26.82 7.50 21.42
N LEU A 32 -27.61 7.89 22.43
CA LEU A 32 -28.13 9.23 22.58
C LEU A 32 -27.02 10.25 22.87
N LYS A 33 -26.03 9.87 23.71
CA LYS A 33 -24.85 10.69 23.99
C LYS A 33 -24.00 10.93 22.73
N ILE A 34 -23.72 9.88 21.96
CA ILE A 34 -22.95 9.96 20.70
C ILE A 34 -23.67 10.84 19.68
N MET A 35 -25.00 10.73 19.59
CA MET A 35 -25.80 11.54 18.67
C MET A 35 -25.76 13.02 19.05
N LYS A 36 -25.89 13.34 20.35
CA LYS A 36 -25.74 14.71 20.87
C LYS A 36 -24.36 15.30 20.57
N GLU A 37 -23.29 14.52 20.76
CA GLU A 37 -21.92 14.96 20.46
C GLU A 37 -21.69 15.20 18.96
N LYS A 38 -22.29 14.40 18.08
CA LYS A 38 -22.10 14.52 16.62
C LYS A 38 -22.97 15.58 15.96
N THR A 39 -24.18 15.80 16.46
CA THR A 39 -25.16 16.72 15.84
C THR A 39 -25.32 18.03 16.59
N GLY A 40 -24.84 18.12 17.84
CA GLY A 40 -25.00 19.29 18.70
C GLY A 40 -26.42 19.50 19.22
N GLN A 41 -27.37 18.65 18.87
CA GLN A 41 -28.78 18.77 19.23
C GLN A 41 -29.16 17.80 20.36
N ASP A 42 -29.84 18.31 21.38
CA ASP A 42 -30.24 17.53 22.55
C ASP A 42 -31.72 17.11 22.44
N PHE A 43 -31.94 15.99 21.77
CA PHE A 43 -33.28 15.43 21.56
C PHE A 43 -33.96 14.93 22.85
N SER A 44 -33.20 14.84 23.95
CA SER A 44 -33.70 14.54 25.31
C SER A 44 -34.67 15.60 25.84
N LEU A 45 -34.62 16.82 25.29
CA LEU A 45 -35.46 17.94 25.71
C LEU A 45 -36.81 17.99 24.98
N VAL A 46 -36.98 17.18 23.92
CA VAL A 46 -38.15 17.24 23.01
C VAL A 46 -38.97 15.95 23.03
N LEU A 47 -38.40 14.81 23.43
CA LEU A 47 -39.09 13.51 23.48
C LEU A 47 -39.09 12.93 24.90
N ASP A 48 -40.27 12.55 25.40
CA ASP A 48 -40.48 11.93 26.73
C ASP A 48 -39.84 10.53 26.89
N SER A 49 -39.43 9.89 25.79
CA SER A 49 -38.78 8.58 25.81
C SER A 49 -37.69 8.48 24.74
N ASN A 50 -36.62 7.73 25.02
CA ASN A 50 -35.49 7.55 24.10
C ASN A 50 -35.91 6.70 22.89
N PRO A 51 -36.00 7.29 21.68
CA PRO A 51 -36.44 6.58 20.48
C PRO A 51 -35.35 5.68 19.89
N LEU A 52 -34.10 5.80 20.35
CA LEU A 52 -32.97 5.09 19.74
C LEU A 52 -32.92 3.62 20.20
N PRO A 53 -32.84 2.67 19.26
CA PRO A 53 -32.58 1.27 19.58
C PRO A 53 -31.14 1.10 20.09
N ALA A 54 -30.87 -0.02 20.76
CA ALA A 54 -29.50 -0.42 21.02
C ALA A 54 -28.86 -0.86 19.69
N MET A 55 -27.59 -0.53 19.47
CA MET A 55 -26.90 -0.82 18.21
C MET A 55 -25.55 -1.47 18.45
N PHE A 56 -25.10 -2.29 17.50
CA PHE A 56 -23.73 -2.76 17.44
C PHE A 56 -22.98 -1.96 16.37
N GLN A 57 -21.91 -1.29 16.76
CA GLN A 57 -20.97 -0.70 15.81
C GLN A 57 -19.96 -1.76 15.39
N ILE A 58 -19.97 -2.12 14.11
CA ILE A 58 -19.12 -3.15 13.53
C ILE A 58 -18.08 -2.47 12.63
N LYS A 59 -16.80 -2.71 12.89
CA LYS A 59 -15.70 -2.38 11.97
C LYS A 59 -15.37 -3.63 11.16
N LEU A 60 -15.39 -3.49 9.83
CA LEU A 60 -15.01 -4.56 8.92
C LEU A 60 -13.48 -4.62 8.78
N THR A 61 -12.95 -5.80 8.48
CA THR A 61 -11.52 -6.02 8.20
C THR A 61 -11.12 -5.33 6.89
N SER A 62 -9.93 -4.73 6.82
CA SER A 62 -9.44 -4.02 5.63
C SER A 62 -9.53 -4.84 4.34
N ASP A 63 -9.25 -6.15 4.40
CA ASP A 63 -9.32 -7.07 3.25
C ASP A 63 -10.76 -7.33 2.77
N SER A 64 -11.73 -7.14 3.66
CA SER A 64 -13.15 -7.37 3.39
C SER A 64 -13.83 -6.15 2.76
N VAL A 65 -13.21 -4.96 2.90
CA VAL A 65 -13.73 -3.69 2.39
C VAL A 65 -13.25 -3.46 0.97
N THR A 66 -13.82 -4.24 0.04
CA THR A 66 -13.65 -4.04 -1.40
C THR A 66 -15.00 -3.68 -2.03
N THR A 67 -14.98 -2.91 -3.13
CA THR A 67 -16.18 -2.50 -3.89
C THR A 67 -17.11 -3.68 -4.22
N THR A 68 -16.54 -4.86 -4.43
CA THR A 68 -17.24 -6.09 -4.81
C THR A 68 -17.72 -6.92 -3.61
N ASN A 69 -17.01 -6.84 -2.48
CA ASN A 69 -17.26 -7.73 -1.32
C ASN A 69 -18.18 -7.09 -0.29
N ILE A 70 -18.32 -5.77 -0.28
CA ILE A 70 -19.10 -5.08 0.75
C ILE A 70 -20.60 -5.38 0.66
N GLU A 71 -21.15 -5.49 -0.55
CA GLU A 71 -22.56 -5.76 -0.78
C GLU A 71 -23.03 -7.14 -0.29
N PRO A 72 -22.36 -8.26 -0.63
CA PRO A 72 -22.73 -9.58 -0.12
C PRO A 72 -22.55 -9.69 1.40
N ILE A 73 -21.56 -9.01 1.98
CA ILE A 73 -21.37 -8.96 3.44
C ILE A 73 -22.57 -8.27 4.10
N ILE A 74 -22.99 -7.11 3.59
CA ILE A 74 -24.14 -6.36 4.14
C ILE A 74 -25.44 -7.17 3.98
N LYS A 75 -25.65 -7.84 2.84
CA LYS A 75 -26.81 -8.73 2.63
C LYS A 75 -26.83 -9.89 3.63
N THR A 76 -25.68 -10.50 3.89
CA THR A 76 -25.55 -11.58 4.88
C THR A 76 -25.86 -11.08 6.30
N LEU A 77 -25.37 -9.89 6.66
CA LEU A 77 -25.66 -9.27 7.95
C LEU A 77 -27.14 -8.92 8.11
N LYS A 78 -27.79 -8.34 7.08
CA LYS A 78 -29.24 -8.06 7.11
C LYS A 78 -30.12 -9.30 7.28
N ASN A 79 -29.69 -10.45 6.74
CA ASN A 79 -30.45 -11.70 6.84
C ASN A 79 -30.21 -12.49 8.14
N THR A 80 -29.40 -11.96 9.06
CA THR A 80 -29.11 -12.63 10.34
C THR A 80 -30.29 -12.46 11.31
N LYS A 81 -30.77 -13.57 11.88
CA LYS A 81 -31.91 -13.57 12.82
C LYS A 81 -31.59 -12.71 14.05
N GLY A 82 -32.42 -11.72 14.34
CA GLY A 82 -32.28 -10.84 15.50
C GLY A 82 -31.66 -9.47 15.21
N ILE A 83 -31.31 -9.19 13.94
CA ILE A 83 -30.92 -7.86 13.47
C ILE A 83 -32.15 -7.21 12.81
N ASP A 84 -32.65 -6.11 13.40
CA ASP A 84 -33.81 -5.37 12.86
C ASP A 84 -33.45 -4.54 11.63
N ASP A 85 -32.32 -3.82 11.67
CA ASP A 85 -31.84 -3.03 10.54
C ASP A 85 -30.31 -2.86 10.56
N VAL A 86 -29.72 -2.71 9.37
CA VAL A 86 -28.30 -2.39 9.17
C VAL A 86 -28.21 -1.03 8.48
N VAL A 87 -27.93 0.00 9.28
CA VAL A 87 -27.73 1.37 8.79
C VAL A 87 -26.33 1.48 8.19
N TYR A 88 -26.26 1.57 6.87
CA TYR A 88 -25.03 1.71 6.12
C TYR A 88 -25.24 2.62 4.91
N ASP A 89 -24.44 3.68 4.80
CA ASP A 89 -24.46 4.55 3.62
C ASP A 89 -23.67 3.91 2.47
N TYR A 90 -24.38 3.08 1.72
CA TYR A 90 -23.85 2.36 0.58
C TYR A 90 -23.36 3.30 -0.52
N SER A 91 -24.10 4.37 -0.77
CA SER A 91 -23.80 5.31 -1.85
C SER A 91 -22.50 6.08 -1.63
N LEU A 92 -22.29 6.59 -0.41
CA LEU A 92 -21.07 7.32 -0.06
C LEU A 92 -19.87 6.39 0.00
N THR A 93 -20.02 5.22 0.62
CA THR A 93 -18.89 4.30 0.78
C THR A 93 -18.44 3.75 -0.56
N LEU A 94 -19.36 3.33 -1.44
CA LEU A 94 -19.00 2.92 -2.80
C LEU A 94 -18.30 4.03 -3.58
N LYS A 95 -18.76 5.28 -3.48
CA LYS A 95 -18.13 6.42 -4.16
C LYS A 95 -16.70 6.63 -3.70
N VAL A 96 -16.45 6.52 -2.39
CA VAL A 96 -15.10 6.62 -1.81
C VAL A 96 -14.23 5.44 -2.25
N LEU A 97 -14.73 4.20 -2.18
CA LEU A 97 -13.96 3.03 -2.62
C LEU A 97 -13.65 3.07 -4.12
N ASN A 98 -14.59 3.53 -4.96
CA ASN A 98 -14.35 3.70 -6.38
C ASN A 98 -13.27 4.77 -6.63
N LEU A 99 -13.30 5.90 -5.91
CA LEU A 99 -12.25 6.92 -5.99
C LEU A 99 -10.87 6.36 -5.60
N ILE A 100 -10.82 5.55 -4.54
CA ILE A 100 -9.59 4.86 -4.11
C ILE A 100 -9.11 3.88 -5.20
N ASN A 101 -10.01 3.13 -5.84
CA ASN A 101 -9.61 2.20 -6.90
C ASN A 101 -9.14 2.92 -8.17
N GLU A 102 -9.81 3.99 -8.59
CA GLU A 102 -9.37 4.78 -9.75
C GLU A 102 -8.03 5.48 -9.50
N SER A 103 -7.84 6.06 -8.31
CA SER A 103 -6.55 6.64 -7.93
C SER A 103 -5.43 5.59 -7.88
N LYS A 104 -5.69 4.39 -7.34
CA LYS A 104 -4.75 3.27 -7.38
C LYS A 104 -4.30 2.95 -8.80
N LYS A 105 -5.22 2.88 -9.77
CA LYS A 105 -4.87 2.62 -11.18
C LYS A 105 -3.92 3.68 -11.74
N ILE A 106 -4.20 4.95 -11.48
CA ILE A 106 -3.35 6.06 -11.92
C ILE A 106 -1.95 5.94 -11.30
N ILE A 107 -1.88 5.67 -9.99
CA ILE A 107 -0.62 5.50 -9.25
C ILE A 107 0.20 4.35 -9.82
N TYR A 108 -0.42 3.18 -10.07
CA TYR A 108 0.26 2.06 -10.71
C TYR A 108 0.80 2.42 -12.10
N GLY A 109 0.03 3.14 -12.91
CA GLY A 109 0.48 3.63 -14.22
C GLY A 109 1.71 4.54 -14.11
N VAL A 110 1.69 5.50 -13.18
CA VAL A 110 2.82 6.40 -12.93
C VAL A 110 4.03 5.64 -12.39
N SER A 111 3.83 4.64 -11.52
CA SER A 111 4.92 3.80 -11.01
C SER A 111 5.63 3.03 -12.13
N ILE A 112 4.88 2.43 -13.05
CA ILE A 112 5.46 1.73 -14.21
C ILE A 112 6.28 2.69 -15.07
N PHE A 113 5.74 3.88 -15.34
CA PHE A 113 6.45 4.91 -16.09
C PHE A 113 7.75 5.34 -15.40
N LEU A 114 7.74 5.54 -14.08
CA LEU A 114 8.93 5.87 -13.29
C LEU A 114 9.99 4.76 -13.32
N VAL A 115 9.58 3.50 -13.29
CA VAL A 115 10.52 2.36 -13.43
C VAL A 115 11.20 2.39 -14.80
N LEU A 116 10.43 2.60 -15.88
CA LEU A 116 11.00 2.73 -17.23
C LEU A 116 11.96 3.92 -17.33
N LEU A 117 11.57 5.06 -16.75
CA LEU A 117 12.42 6.25 -16.70
C LEU A 117 13.71 6.00 -15.93
N SER A 118 13.65 5.29 -14.80
CA SER A 118 14.82 4.91 -14.01
C SER A 118 15.79 4.05 -14.83
N ILE A 119 15.28 3.02 -15.51
CA ILE A 119 16.09 2.16 -16.38
C ILE A 119 16.73 2.99 -17.52
N TYR A 120 15.97 3.91 -18.12
CA TYR A 120 16.48 4.81 -19.16
C TYR A 120 17.59 5.73 -18.65
N LEU A 121 17.46 6.29 -17.44
CA LEU A 121 18.50 7.14 -16.85
C LEU A 121 19.78 6.36 -16.59
N VAL A 122 19.68 5.14 -16.05
CA VAL A 122 20.85 4.26 -15.85
C VAL A 122 21.52 3.94 -17.18
N TYR A 123 20.72 3.60 -18.21
CA TYR A 123 21.22 3.35 -19.56
C TYR A 123 21.97 4.56 -20.15
N SER A 124 21.35 5.74 -20.11
CA SER A 124 21.91 6.98 -20.66
C SER A 124 23.21 7.37 -19.96
N ASN A 125 23.22 7.28 -18.62
CA ASN A 125 24.40 7.60 -17.82
C ASN A 125 25.58 6.66 -18.11
N ASN A 126 25.32 5.35 -18.18
CA ASN A 126 26.38 4.38 -18.48
C ASN A 126 26.98 4.58 -19.88
N ARG A 127 26.15 4.92 -20.88
CA ARG A 127 26.63 5.25 -22.23
C ARG A 127 27.55 6.48 -22.24
N LEU A 128 27.19 7.50 -21.48
CA LEU A 128 28.01 8.70 -21.30
C LEU A 128 29.36 8.35 -20.63
N LEU A 129 29.32 7.55 -19.56
CA LEU A 129 30.51 7.13 -18.82
C LEU A 129 31.46 6.28 -19.68
N LEU A 130 30.91 5.34 -20.46
CA LEU A 130 31.66 4.53 -21.44
C LEU A 130 32.39 5.41 -22.44
N SER A 131 31.72 6.43 -22.97
CA SER A 131 32.28 7.37 -23.95
C SER A 131 33.39 8.24 -23.35
N SER A 132 33.27 8.63 -22.07
CA SER A 132 34.29 9.43 -21.37
C SER A 132 35.54 8.62 -20.99
N ARG A 133 35.42 7.30 -20.78
CA ARG A 133 36.52 6.42 -20.35
C ARG A 133 37.03 5.46 -21.43
N LEU A 134 36.77 5.76 -22.70
CA LEU A 134 37.14 4.90 -23.83
C LEU A 134 38.61 4.46 -23.81
N ASN A 135 39.53 5.36 -23.47
CA ASN A 135 40.97 5.06 -23.43
C ASN A 135 41.33 3.96 -22.42
N GLN A 136 40.68 3.94 -21.26
CA GLN A 136 40.93 2.94 -20.22
C GLN A 136 40.44 1.55 -20.67
N TYR A 137 39.25 1.49 -21.28
CA TYR A 137 38.70 0.24 -21.81
C TYR A 137 39.49 -0.27 -23.02
N ASN A 138 39.99 0.63 -23.87
CA ASN A 138 40.87 0.27 -24.99
C ASN A 138 42.20 -0.31 -24.49
N ALA A 139 42.80 0.27 -23.45
CA ALA A 139 44.01 -0.28 -22.83
C ALA A 139 43.76 -1.70 -22.27
N MET A 140 42.64 -1.93 -21.57
CA MET A 140 42.25 -3.27 -21.11
C MET A 140 42.11 -4.26 -22.27
N LYS A 141 41.55 -3.81 -23.41
CA LYS A 141 41.40 -4.65 -24.61
C LYS A 141 42.75 -5.01 -25.25
N LEU A 142 43.71 -4.08 -25.25
CA LEU A 142 45.06 -4.31 -25.81
C LEU A 142 45.87 -5.33 -25.00
N VAL A 143 45.62 -5.42 -23.69
CA VAL A 143 46.23 -6.44 -22.80
C VAL A 143 45.51 -7.81 -22.91
N GLY A 144 44.50 -7.93 -23.79
CA GLY A 144 43.78 -9.18 -24.03
C GLY A 144 42.66 -9.48 -23.02
N ALA A 145 42.15 -8.46 -22.31
CA ALA A 145 41.06 -8.66 -21.35
C ALA A 145 39.79 -9.18 -22.04
N LYS A 146 39.13 -10.16 -21.42
CA LYS A 146 37.84 -10.71 -21.88
C LYS A 146 36.75 -9.65 -21.76
N LEU A 147 35.74 -9.73 -22.64
CA LEU A 147 34.60 -8.80 -22.63
C LEU A 147 33.84 -8.83 -21.28
N SER A 148 33.82 -9.97 -20.59
CA SER A 148 33.26 -10.08 -19.24
C SER A 148 34.01 -9.21 -18.22
N THR A 149 35.35 -9.23 -18.24
CA THR A 149 36.20 -8.41 -17.36
C THR A 149 35.95 -6.92 -17.55
N ILE A 150 35.63 -6.48 -18.78
CA ILE A 150 35.28 -5.09 -19.09
C ILE A 150 33.88 -4.72 -18.55
N LYS A 151 32.93 -5.67 -18.57
CA LYS A 151 31.53 -5.45 -18.17
C LYS A 151 31.30 -5.47 -16.65
N ILE A 152 32.06 -6.28 -15.91
CA ILE A 152 31.95 -6.42 -14.44
C ILE A 152 31.90 -5.06 -13.70
N PRO A 153 32.83 -4.11 -13.89
CA PRO A 153 32.81 -2.86 -13.14
C PRO A 153 31.55 -2.02 -13.40
N ILE A 154 30.97 -2.12 -14.60
CA ILE A 154 29.74 -1.39 -14.98
C ILE A 154 28.53 -2.00 -14.26
N ILE A 155 28.45 -3.33 -14.22
CA ILE A 155 27.37 -4.06 -13.54
C ILE A 155 27.47 -3.82 -12.02
N LEU A 156 28.67 -3.88 -11.47
CA LEU A 156 28.91 -3.67 -10.04
C LEU A 156 28.51 -2.26 -9.60
N ASN A 157 28.83 -1.23 -10.40
CA ASN A 157 28.36 0.14 -10.15
C ASN A 157 26.83 0.22 -10.11
N GLY A 158 26.14 -0.49 -11.00
CA GLY A 158 24.67 -0.55 -11.00
C GLY A 158 24.09 -1.18 -9.74
N ILE A 159 24.68 -2.28 -9.29
CA ILE A 159 24.27 -2.96 -8.05
C ILE A 159 24.51 -2.05 -6.84
N ILE A 160 25.67 -1.39 -6.74
CA ILE A 160 25.99 -0.48 -5.64
C ILE A 160 25.00 0.69 -5.61
N MET A 161 24.72 1.30 -6.76
CA MET A 161 23.70 2.36 -6.87
C MET A 161 22.31 1.85 -6.47
N GLY A 162 21.96 0.63 -6.85
CA GLY A 162 20.73 -0.05 -6.42
C GLY A 162 20.63 -0.18 -4.91
N ILE A 163 21.69 -0.66 -4.25
CA ILE A 163 21.77 -0.79 -2.78
C ILE A 163 21.60 0.57 -2.11
N VAL A 164 22.36 1.58 -2.54
CA VAL A 164 22.28 2.94 -1.97
C VAL A 164 20.89 3.52 -2.15
N SER A 165 20.27 3.35 -3.33
CA SER A 165 18.92 3.83 -3.60
C SER A 165 17.87 3.15 -2.71
N SER A 166 17.97 1.83 -2.50
CA SER A 166 17.06 1.13 -1.59
C SER A 166 17.22 1.59 -0.14
N LEU A 167 18.43 1.89 0.29
CA LEU A 167 18.70 2.35 1.65
C LEU A 167 18.12 3.75 1.89
N ILE A 168 18.25 4.64 0.90
CA ILE A 168 17.60 5.97 0.91
C ILE A 168 16.07 5.82 0.90
N CYS A 169 15.53 4.94 0.05
CA CYS A 169 14.10 4.69 -0.03
C CYS A 169 13.52 4.15 1.29
N LEU A 170 14.22 3.23 1.95
CA LEU A 170 13.85 2.73 3.27
C LEU A 170 13.83 3.85 4.32
N GLY A 171 14.84 4.72 4.32
CA GLY A 171 14.88 5.87 5.21
C GLY A 171 13.68 6.80 5.03
N LEU A 172 13.33 7.12 3.77
CA LEU A 172 12.15 7.93 3.45
C LEU A 172 10.84 7.23 3.82
N TYR A 173 10.76 5.92 3.61
CA TYR A 173 9.59 5.12 3.99
C TYR A 173 9.36 5.15 5.50
N PHE A 174 10.40 4.87 6.30
CA PHE A 174 10.30 4.97 7.76
C PHE A 174 9.95 6.38 8.23
N PHE A 175 10.54 7.41 7.61
CA PHE A 175 10.20 8.79 7.92
C PHE A 175 8.72 9.10 7.63
N ALA A 176 8.22 8.71 6.47
CA ALA A 176 6.83 8.91 6.08
C ALA A 176 5.86 8.19 7.02
N VAL A 177 6.10 6.90 7.32
CA VAL A 177 5.23 6.11 8.21
C VAL A 177 5.17 6.73 9.61
N ASN A 178 6.32 7.11 10.18
CA ASN A 178 6.36 7.76 11.50
C ASN A 178 5.67 9.12 11.50
N PHE A 179 5.84 9.91 10.43
CA PHE A 179 5.21 11.22 10.29
C PHE A 179 3.68 11.11 10.20
N LEU A 180 3.17 10.18 9.38
CA LEU A 180 1.72 9.92 9.26
C LEU A 180 1.12 9.35 10.55
N SER A 181 1.83 8.41 11.21
CA SER A 181 1.39 7.84 12.49
C SER A 181 1.16 8.92 13.55
N LYS A 182 2.06 9.91 13.62
CA LYS A 182 1.93 11.04 14.54
C LYS A 182 0.74 11.95 14.25
N ILE A 183 0.38 12.13 12.97
CA ILE A 183 -0.74 12.98 12.55
C ILE A 183 -2.09 12.31 12.84
N TYR A 184 -2.20 11.02 12.54
CA TYR A 184 -3.48 10.30 12.59
C TYR A 184 -3.69 9.50 13.89
N ALA A 185 -2.72 9.51 14.81
CA ALA A 185 -2.74 8.75 16.07
C ALA A 185 -3.05 7.26 15.88
N THR A 186 -2.60 6.71 14.75
CA THR A 186 -2.79 5.31 14.37
C THR A 186 -1.43 4.66 14.16
N GLU A 187 -1.19 3.53 14.84
CA GLU A 187 0.01 2.73 14.65
C GLU A 187 -0.06 2.00 13.30
N PHE A 188 0.60 2.54 12.28
CA PHE A 188 0.76 1.89 10.99
C PHE A 188 1.87 0.82 10.98
N ILE A 189 2.60 0.66 12.09
CA ILE A 189 3.77 -0.21 12.19
C ILE A 189 3.34 -1.57 12.73
N GLU A 190 2.79 -2.43 11.87
CA GLU A 190 2.56 -3.85 12.18
C GLU A 190 3.62 -4.77 11.55
N LYS A 191 3.54 -6.06 11.92
CA LYS A 191 4.45 -7.17 11.59
C LYS A 191 4.78 -7.35 10.09
N GLU A 192 4.01 -6.73 9.20
CA GLU A 192 4.22 -6.71 7.74
C GLU A 192 5.44 -5.89 7.28
N ASN A 193 6.04 -5.11 8.18
CA ASN A 193 7.15 -4.22 7.83
C ASN A 193 8.39 -4.97 7.30
N LEU A 194 8.67 -6.19 7.78
CA LEU A 194 9.85 -6.95 7.34
C LEU A 194 9.75 -7.37 5.87
N TYR A 195 8.54 -7.75 5.41
CA TYR A 195 8.31 -8.11 4.02
C TYR A 195 8.53 -6.91 3.10
N ILE A 196 7.99 -5.75 3.48
CA ILE A 196 8.14 -4.49 2.73
C ILE A 196 9.61 -4.08 2.64
N ILE A 197 10.35 -4.15 3.74
CA ILE A 197 11.78 -3.83 3.77
C ILE A 197 12.56 -4.75 2.84
N GLY A 198 12.29 -6.06 2.88
CA GLY A 198 12.89 -7.05 1.99
C GLY A 198 12.58 -6.77 0.53
N LEU A 199 11.33 -6.42 0.21
CA LEU A 199 10.88 -6.13 -1.14
C LEU A 199 11.51 -4.87 -1.71
N ILE A 200 11.60 -3.78 -0.94
CA ILE A 200 12.27 -2.53 -1.35
C ILE A 200 13.76 -2.77 -1.61
N SER A 201 14.42 -3.51 -0.72
CA SER A 201 15.84 -3.85 -0.85
C SER A 201 16.10 -4.68 -2.10
N LEU A 202 15.29 -5.72 -2.32
CA LEU A 202 15.39 -6.59 -3.50
C LEU A 202 15.14 -5.80 -4.79
N LEU A 203 14.08 -4.99 -4.84
CA LEU A 203 13.73 -4.21 -6.02
C LEU A 203 14.81 -3.19 -6.37
N GLY A 204 15.40 -2.50 -5.40
CA GLY A 204 16.49 -1.56 -5.66
C GLY A 204 17.70 -2.24 -6.31
N ILE A 205 18.10 -3.41 -5.80
CA ILE A 205 19.21 -4.20 -6.36
C ILE A 205 18.86 -4.70 -7.76
N VAL A 206 17.67 -5.26 -7.95
CA VAL A 206 17.23 -5.81 -9.24
C VAL A 206 17.14 -4.72 -10.31
N LEU A 207 16.57 -3.56 -9.99
CA LEU A 207 16.48 -2.43 -10.92
C LEU A 207 17.86 -1.87 -11.27
N GLY A 208 18.75 -1.72 -10.28
CA GLY A 208 20.13 -1.28 -10.51
C GLY A 208 20.92 -2.27 -11.38
N PHE A 209 20.75 -3.57 -11.13
CA PHE A 209 21.33 -4.62 -11.96
C PHE A 209 20.77 -4.61 -13.38
N LEU A 210 19.44 -4.58 -13.56
CA LEU A 210 18.79 -4.60 -14.87
C LEU A 210 19.19 -3.38 -15.71
N GLY A 211 19.18 -2.18 -15.13
CA GLY A 211 19.60 -0.96 -15.81
C GLY A 211 21.05 -1.03 -16.30
N SER A 212 21.97 -1.51 -15.45
CA SER A 212 23.38 -1.67 -15.85
C SER A 212 23.58 -2.82 -16.82
N TYR A 213 22.89 -3.94 -16.65
CA TYR A 213 22.96 -5.09 -17.55
C TYR A 213 22.52 -4.70 -18.97
N LEU A 214 21.37 -4.03 -19.10
CA LEU A 214 20.86 -3.50 -20.37
C LEU A 214 21.89 -2.58 -21.04
N SER A 215 22.56 -1.73 -20.26
CA SER A 215 23.64 -0.89 -20.80
C SER A 215 24.81 -1.70 -21.35
N THR A 216 25.16 -2.84 -20.74
CA THR A 216 26.27 -3.68 -21.22
C THR A 216 25.94 -4.53 -22.44
N LEU A 217 24.65 -4.70 -22.79
CA LEU A 217 24.24 -5.44 -23.99
C LEU A 217 24.73 -4.74 -25.28
N ASN A 218 24.74 -3.41 -25.28
CA ASN A 218 25.22 -2.61 -26.40
C ASN A 218 26.76 -2.47 -26.45
N VAL A 219 27.48 -2.98 -25.44
CA VAL A 219 28.94 -3.02 -25.44
C VAL A 219 29.40 -4.23 -26.25
N THR A 220 29.50 -4.04 -27.56
CA THR A 220 30.02 -5.03 -28.52
C THR A 220 31.53 -4.85 -28.76
N LEU A 221 32.24 -5.96 -29.03
CA LEU A 221 33.68 -5.99 -29.35
C LEU A 221 34.05 -5.31 -30.68
N LYS A 222 33.07 -4.86 -31.48
CA LYS A 222 33.34 -4.22 -32.76
C LYS A 222 34.08 -2.91 -32.52
N ILE A 223 35.31 -2.86 -33.03
CA ILE A 223 36.12 -1.66 -33.15
C ILE A 223 35.37 -0.76 -34.13
N ASN A 224 34.47 0.10 -33.64
CA ASN A 224 34.14 1.28 -34.42
C ASN A 224 35.36 2.18 -34.33
N LYS A 225 36.21 2.11 -35.37
CA LYS A 225 37.01 3.25 -35.78
C LYS A 225 36.00 4.36 -36.07
N VAL A 226 35.74 5.19 -35.06
CA VAL A 226 35.10 6.48 -35.28
C VAL A 226 36.17 7.31 -35.98
N LYS A 227 35.93 7.57 -37.27
CA LYS A 227 36.60 8.65 -38.00
C LYS A 227 36.24 9.99 -37.36
#